data_AF-A0A934HPU3-F1
#
_entry.id   AF-A0A934HPU3-F1
#
_cell.length_a   1.000
_cell.length_b   1.000
_cell.length_c   1.000
_cell.angle_alpha   90.00
_cell.angle_beta   90.00
_cell.angle_gamma   90.00
#
_symmetry.space_group_name_H-M   'P 1'
#
loop_
_entity.id
_entity.type
_entity.pdbx_description
1 polymer ?
#
loop_
_entity_poly.entity_id
_entity_poly.type
_entity_poly.pdbx_seq_one_letter_code
_entity_poly.pdbx_strand_id
1 'polypeptide(L)'
;MTPKELRALSRPKIRKLARHGKLMDTTFKVFQRAVYPGAAPDQVNALRIAFFAGAQEINALLLASLDEEEDPTNGDLDFMSHWRAEIERFQERAIAVMKATRGRAN
;
A
#
# COMPACT_ATOMS: atom_id res chain seq x y z
N MET A 1 5.23 18.49 -11.11
CA MET A 1 5.64 17.07 -11.25
C MET A 1 4.38 16.23 -11.43
N THR A 2 4.25 15.55 -12.55
CA THR A 2 3.09 14.70 -12.86
C THR A 2 3.19 13.34 -12.16
N PRO A 3 2.08 12.60 -11.98
CA PRO A 3 2.12 11.22 -11.45
C PRO A 3 3.02 10.28 -12.26
N LYS A 4 3.12 10.49 -13.57
CA LYS A 4 4.00 9.72 -14.47
C LYS A 4 5.48 9.99 -14.17
N GLU A 5 5.86 11.25 -14.00
CA GLU A 5 7.22 11.67 -13.63
C GLU A 5 7.62 11.15 -12.24
N LEU A 6 6.71 11.24 -11.26
CA LEU A 6 6.96 10.73 -9.91
C LEU A 6 7.19 9.21 -9.90
N ARG A 7 6.40 8.44 -10.68
CA ARG A 7 6.61 7.00 -10.86
C ARG A 7 7.94 6.69 -11.52
N ALA A 8 8.34 7.44 -12.55
CA ALA A 8 9.61 7.24 -13.24
C ALA A 8 10.80 7.44 -12.28
N LEU A 9 10.75 8.47 -11.44
CA LEU A 9 11.78 8.77 -10.44
C LEU A 9 11.83 7.75 -9.30
N SER A 10 10.68 7.22 -8.87
CA SER A 10 10.61 6.27 -7.75
C SER A 10 10.91 4.81 -8.15
N ARG A 11 10.69 4.45 -9.43
CA ARG A 11 10.83 3.08 -9.95
C ARG A 11 12.18 2.41 -9.66
N PRO A 12 13.35 3.05 -9.88
CA PRO A 12 14.65 2.42 -9.58
C PRO A 12 14.81 2.10 -8.09
N LYS A 13 14.38 3.02 -7.21
CA LYS A 13 14.45 2.85 -5.76
C LYS A 13 13.52 1.74 -5.28
N ILE A 14 12.29 1.69 -5.79
CA ILE A 14 11.32 0.62 -5.50
C ILE A 14 11.89 -0.75 -5.88
N ARG A 15 12.44 -0.88 -7.09
CA ARG A 15 13.06 -2.13 -7.55
C ARG A 15 14.25 -2.54 -6.70
N LYS A 16 15.11 -1.59 -6.33
CA LYS A 16 16.24 -1.85 -5.42
C LYS A 16 15.74 -2.38 -4.07
N LEU A 17 14.77 -1.71 -3.45
CA LEU A 17 14.22 -2.13 -2.16
C LEU A 17 13.53 -3.50 -2.23
N ALA A 18 12.82 -3.79 -3.33
CA ALA A 18 12.17 -5.09 -3.55
C ALA A 18 13.20 -6.22 -3.59
N ARG A 19 14.29 -6.06 -4.37
CA ARG A 19 15.37 -7.06 -4.47
C ARG A 19 16.06 -7.39 -3.15
N HIS A 20 16.04 -6.47 -2.19
CA HIS A 20 16.62 -6.68 -0.86
C HIS A 20 15.58 -7.10 0.19
N GLY A 21 14.32 -7.36 -0.20
CA GLY A 21 13.24 -7.67 0.73
C GLY A 21 12.91 -6.52 1.71
N LYS A 22 13.24 -5.27 1.36
CA LYS A 22 13.07 -4.09 2.23
C LYS A 22 11.93 -3.17 1.81
N LEU A 23 11.26 -3.45 0.69
CA LEU A 23 10.21 -2.57 0.16
C LEU A 23 9.08 -2.36 1.17
N MET A 24 8.46 -3.45 1.63
CA MET A 24 7.32 -3.39 2.56
C MET A 24 7.68 -2.74 3.90
N ASP A 25 8.82 -3.12 4.49
CA ASP A 25 9.31 -2.53 5.75
C ASP A 25 9.58 -1.02 5.61
N THR A 26 10.17 -0.61 4.49
CA THR A 26 10.43 0.82 4.22
C THR A 26 9.13 1.59 4.04
N THR A 27 8.17 1.03 3.30
CA THR A 27 6.84 1.63 3.11
C THR A 27 6.12 1.78 4.45
N PHE A 28 6.12 0.73 5.28
CA PHE A 28 5.54 0.79 6.62
C PHE A 28 6.19 1.89 7.47
N LYS A 29 7.53 2.00 7.48
CA LYS A 29 8.24 3.05 8.22
C LYS A 29 7.87 4.46 7.74
N VAL A 30 7.72 4.66 6.42
CA VAL A 30 7.27 5.94 5.86
C VAL A 30 5.84 6.25 6.30
N PHE A 31 4.93 5.27 6.21
CA PHE A 31 3.55 5.41 6.65
C PHE A 31 3.45 5.72 8.14
N GLN A 32 4.05 4.90 9.00
CA GLN A 32 4.02 5.07 10.45
C GLN A 32 4.53 6.45 10.87
N ARG A 33 5.65 6.92 10.30
CA ARG A 33 6.18 8.26 10.61
C ARG A 33 5.27 9.39 10.15
N ALA A 34 4.52 9.20 9.06
CA ALA A 34 3.66 10.22 8.50
C ALA A 34 2.31 10.32 9.22
N VAL A 35 1.77 9.20 9.70
CA VAL A 35 0.41 9.12 10.27
C VAL A 35 0.41 8.99 11.79
N TYR A 36 1.40 8.31 12.36
CA TYR A 36 1.50 8.01 13.79
C TYR A 36 2.87 8.41 14.36
N PRO A 37 3.26 9.70 14.28
CA PRO A 37 4.50 10.16 14.88
C PRO A 37 4.45 9.95 16.40
N GLY A 38 5.46 9.30 16.97
CA GLY A 38 5.56 9.08 18.41
C GLY A 38 4.66 7.97 18.98
N ALA A 39 4.06 7.12 18.13
CA ALA A 39 3.33 5.94 18.61
C ALA A 39 4.20 5.07 19.53
N ALA A 40 3.58 4.54 20.58
CA ALA A 40 4.26 3.67 21.53
C ALA A 40 4.70 2.36 20.85
N PRO A 41 5.76 1.67 21.35
CA PRO A 41 6.32 0.50 20.68
C PRO A 41 5.31 -0.63 20.42
N ASP A 42 4.39 -0.86 21.35
CA ASP A 42 3.29 -1.82 21.25
C ASP A 42 2.30 -1.45 20.14
N GLN A 43 1.93 -0.18 20.03
CA GLN A 43 1.09 0.34 18.96
C GLN A 43 1.76 0.20 17.59
N VAL A 44 3.06 0.51 17.52
CA VAL A 44 3.85 0.32 16.29
C VAL A 44 3.88 -1.15 15.90
N ASN A 45 4.03 -2.06 16.86
CA ASN A 45 4.02 -3.50 16.59
C ASN A 45 2.66 -3.98 16.07
N ALA A 46 1.56 -3.57 16.71
CA ALA A 46 0.21 -3.89 16.24
C ALA A 46 -0.07 -3.36 14.83
N LEU A 47 0.29 -2.10 14.56
CA LEU A 47 0.17 -1.49 13.22
C LEU A 47 1.00 -2.23 12.18
N ARG A 48 2.21 -2.68 12.55
CA ARG A 48 3.07 -3.45 11.66
C ARG A 48 2.45 -4.79 11.31
N ILE A 49 1.92 -5.53 12.28
CA ILE A 49 1.25 -6.81 12.05
C ILE A 49 0.07 -6.61 11.10
N ALA A 50 -0.80 -5.63 11.38
CA ALA A 50 -1.96 -5.34 10.54
C ALA A 50 -1.56 -4.95 9.10
N PHE A 51 -0.54 -4.11 8.94
CA PHE A 51 -0.02 -3.70 7.63
C PHE A 51 0.48 -4.88 6.80
N PHE A 52 1.22 -5.81 7.42
CA PHE A 52 1.72 -6.99 6.72
C PHE A 52 0.65 -8.06 6.48
N ALA A 53 -0.34 -8.20 7.37
CA ALA A 53 -1.49 -9.08 7.16
C ALA A 53 -2.29 -8.67 5.92
N GLY A 54 -2.62 -7.37 5.79
CA GLY A 54 -3.28 -6.87 4.58
C GLY A 54 -2.43 -7.05 3.32
N ALA A 55 -1.11 -6.88 3.41
CA ALA A 55 -0.24 -7.15 2.27
C ALA A 55 -0.21 -8.64 1.84
N GLN A 56 -0.28 -9.56 2.80
CA GLN A 56 -0.35 -11.00 2.52
C GLN A 56 -1.68 -11.39 1.89
N GLU A 57 -2.79 -10.83 2.36
CA GLU A 57 -4.11 -11.00 1.74
C GLU A 57 -4.09 -10.56 0.27
N ILE A 58 -3.54 -9.38 -0.02
CA ILE A 58 -3.38 -8.89 -1.40
C ILE A 58 -2.53 -9.86 -2.24
N ASN A 59 -1.44 -10.37 -1.68
CA ASN A 59 -0.58 -11.32 -2.38
C ASN A 59 -1.30 -12.65 -2.65
N ALA A 60 -2.09 -13.15 -1.70
CA ALA A 60 -2.87 -14.38 -1.86
C ALA A 60 -3.93 -14.23 -2.95
N LEU A 61 -4.64 -13.09 -2.99
CA LEU A 61 -5.61 -12.79 -4.05
C LEU A 61 -4.94 -12.71 -5.43
N LEU A 62 -3.77 -12.07 -5.51
CA LEU A 62 -2.98 -12.01 -6.75
C LEU A 62 -2.54 -13.40 -7.22
N LEU A 63 -2.05 -14.24 -6.31
CA LEU A 63 -1.65 -15.62 -6.64
C LEU A 63 -2.84 -16.47 -7.09
N ALA A 64 -4.00 -16.33 -6.43
CA ALA A 64 -5.22 -17.02 -6.84
C ALA A 64 -5.62 -16.69 -8.29
N SER A 65 -5.39 -15.45 -8.73
CA SER A 65 -5.65 -15.05 -10.13
C SER A 65 -4.57 -15.46 -11.14
N LEU A 66 -3.41 -15.97 -10.69
CA LEU A 66 -2.28 -16.36 -11.56
C LEU A 66 -2.15 -17.88 -11.75
N ASP A 67 -2.81 -18.69 -10.94
CA ASP A 67 -2.79 -20.16 -11.04
C ASP A 67 -3.69 -20.69 -12.17
N GLU A 68 -4.53 -19.85 -12.77
CA GLU A 68 -5.29 -20.18 -13.97
C GLU A 68 -4.40 -19.93 -15.20
N GLU A 69 -3.92 -21.00 -15.87
CA GLU A 69 -3.26 -20.90 -17.20
C GLU A 69 -4.22 -20.41 -18.30
N GLU A 70 -5.41 -19.93 -17.93
CA GLU A 70 -6.44 -19.38 -18.80
C GLU A 70 -6.36 -17.85 -18.86
N ASP A 71 -6.80 -17.29 -19.98
CA ASP A 71 -6.98 -15.85 -20.08
C ASP A 71 -8.00 -15.39 -19.02
N PRO A 72 -7.73 -14.28 -18.30
CA PRO A 72 -8.63 -13.81 -17.25
C PRO A 72 -10.04 -13.59 -17.81
N THR A 73 -11.04 -14.13 -17.12
CA THR A 73 -12.44 -14.00 -17.51
C THR A 73 -12.92 -12.55 -17.31
N ASN A 74 -14.06 -12.20 -17.90
CA ASN A 74 -14.69 -10.90 -17.63
C ASN A 74 -15.01 -10.72 -16.13
N GLY A 75 -15.32 -11.81 -15.41
CA GLY A 75 -15.53 -11.77 -13.96
C GLY A 75 -14.27 -11.41 -13.17
N ASP A 76 -13.10 -11.90 -13.61
CA ASP A 76 -11.82 -11.58 -12.99
C ASP A 76 -11.42 -10.12 -13.22
N LEU A 77 -11.66 -9.62 -14.43
CA LEU A 77 -11.44 -8.22 -14.77
C LEU A 77 -12.33 -7.29 -13.94
N ASP A 78 -13.61 -7.62 -13.76
CA ASP A 78 -14.54 -6.87 -12.91
C ASP A 78 -14.13 -6.91 -11.44
N PHE A 79 -13.71 -8.09 -10.94
CA PHE A 79 -13.16 -8.24 -9.59
C PHE A 79 -11.94 -7.33 -9.37
N MET A 80 -10.95 -7.39 -10.26
CA MET A 80 -9.75 -6.55 -10.19
C MET A 80 -10.08 -5.05 -10.23
N SER A 81 -11.05 -4.66 -11.07
CA SER A 81 -11.51 -3.28 -11.19
C SER A 81 -12.16 -2.77 -9.89
N HIS A 82 -13.11 -3.52 -9.33
CA HIS A 82 -13.79 -3.17 -8.08
C HIS A 82 -12.83 -3.07 -6.90
N TRP A 83 -11.92 -4.03 -6.80
CA TRP A 83 -10.92 -4.07 -5.76
C TRP A 83 -9.93 -2.90 -5.87
N ARG A 84 -9.43 -2.60 -7.08
CA ARG A 84 -8.59 -1.41 -7.31
C ARG A 84 -9.32 -0.12 -6.88
N ALA A 85 -10.60 0.01 -7.24
CA ALA A 85 -11.39 1.17 -6.86
C ALA A 85 -11.55 1.29 -5.34
N GLU A 86 -11.66 0.17 -4.61
CA GLU A 86 -11.70 0.17 -3.16
C GLU A 86 -10.40 0.68 -2.53
N ILE A 87 -9.25 0.19 -3.00
CA ILE A 87 -7.94 0.65 -2.53
C ILE A 87 -7.76 2.15 -2.77
N GLU A 88 -8.15 2.63 -3.96
CA GLU A 88 -8.06 4.06 -4.30
C GLU A 88 -8.93 4.91 -3.36
N ARG A 89 -10.19 4.49 -3.13
CA ARG A 89 -11.07 5.16 -2.15
C ARG A 89 -10.49 5.18 -0.75
N PHE A 90 -9.88 4.08 -0.30
CA PHE A 90 -9.26 4.03 1.03
C PHE A 90 -8.03 4.93 1.09
N GLN A 91 -7.21 4.96 0.05
CA GLN A 91 -6.04 5.84 -0.04
C GLN A 91 -6.44 7.31 0.02
N GLU A 92 -7.50 7.71 -0.69
CA GLU A 92 -8.04 9.07 -0.63
C GLU A 92 -8.47 9.46 0.79
N ARG A 93 -9.21 8.58 1.48
CA ARG A 93 -9.61 8.79 2.88
C ARG A 93 -8.39 8.89 3.80
N ALA A 94 -7.40 8.01 3.64
CA ALA A 94 -6.18 8.04 4.42
C ALA A 94 -5.43 9.37 4.23
N ILE A 95 -5.29 9.84 2.98
CA ILE A 95 -4.68 11.14 2.67
C ILE A 95 -5.48 12.29 3.31
N ALA A 96 -6.81 12.25 3.27
CA ALA A 96 -7.66 13.26 3.89
C ALA A 96 -7.45 13.33 5.41
N VAL A 97 -7.42 12.17 6.09
CA VAL A 97 -7.10 12.09 7.52
C VAL A 97 -5.71 12.65 7.80
N MET A 98 -4.70 12.28 7.02
CA MET A 98 -3.33 12.80 7.17
C MET A 98 -3.24 14.33 7.06
N LYS A 99 -3.97 14.93 6.11
CA LYS A 99 -4.03 16.39 5.94
C LYS A 99 -4.70 17.05 7.15
N ALA A 100 -5.81 16.48 7.65
CA ALA A 100 -6.53 17.00 8.81
C ALA A 100 -5.69 16.95 10.09
N THR A 101 -4.96 15.86 10.33
CA THR A 101 -4.08 15.73 11.50
C THR A 101 -2.92 16.71 11.47
N ARG A 102 -2.32 16.97 10.29
CA ARG A 102 -1.28 18.01 10.13
C ARG A 102 -1.80 19.42 10.36
N GLY A 103 -3.04 19.73 9.96
CA GLY A 103 -3.65 21.03 10.19
C GLY A 103 -4.00 21.33 11.64
N ARG A 104 -4.10 20.30 12.49
CA ARG A 104 -4.37 20.42 13.94
C ARG A 104 -3.12 20.59 14.81
N ALA A 105 -1.94 20.36 14.26
CA ALA A 105 -0.66 20.42 14.96
C ALA A 105 0.09 21.76 14.77
N ASN A 106 -0.52 22.70 14.04
CA ASN A 106 -0.10 24.10 13.88
C ASN A 106 -1.10 25.01 14.61
#